data_AF-A0A959ADP0-F1
#
_entry.id   AF-A0A959ADP0-F1
#
_cell.length_a   1.000
_cell.length_b   1.000
_cell.length_c   1.000
_cell.angle_alpha   90.00
_cell.angle_beta   90.00
_cell.angle_gamma   90.00
#
_symmetry.space_group_name_H-M   'P 1'
#
loop_
_entity.id
_entity.type
_entity.pdbx_description
1 polymer ?
#
loop_
_entity_poly.entity_id
_entity_poly.type
_entity_poly.pdbx_seq_one_letter_code
_entity_poly.pdbx_strand_id
1 'polypeptide(L)'
;MTFEQLETSVRDLVSLNKLEEAIHVLQEYFADDEELDGITLQSANYHAIKENQIKGLADNLEVELALNKLRSNVLQLLRSKKEYQKYKEQTFGNKLSDSSSDTEKVKVFFSVGSPFNDDQQQYINKLVTYFDQNGIALETLKGWDDNDPLVPIIQEMKHSNGCLVLALERYFVSDGTEKRGSEQEGKIVGKSYTSPWLHIETALARSLDLPLIILKDQSLKNEGLIHDDKQEWGIVRIDQSKIEQIEEYPVKNFILSWIKQVKKFQENK
;
A
#
# COMPACT_ATOMS: atom_id res chain seq x y z
N MET A 1 0.16 -25.04 5.09
CA MET A 1 -0.39 -24.31 6.25
C MET A 1 -1.27 -23.17 5.73
N THR A 2 -2.41 -22.85 6.35
CA THR A 2 -3.17 -21.62 6.02
C THR A 2 -2.56 -20.42 6.74
N PHE A 3 -2.88 -19.19 6.34
CA PHE A 3 -2.39 -18.00 7.06
C PHE A 3 -2.92 -17.94 8.50
N GLU A 4 -4.16 -18.38 8.74
CA GLU A 4 -4.73 -18.44 10.09
C GLU A 4 -4.01 -19.47 10.99
N GLN A 5 -3.60 -20.60 10.41
CA GLN A 5 -2.77 -21.59 11.10
C GLN A 5 -1.37 -21.04 11.39
N LEU A 6 -0.77 -20.31 10.44
CA LEU A 6 0.50 -19.62 10.63
C LEU A 6 0.41 -18.61 11.78
N GLU A 7 -0.60 -17.74 11.75
CA GLU A 7 -0.76 -16.68 12.75
C GLU A 7 -0.87 -17.26 14.16
N THR A 8 -1.68 -18.31 14.30
CA THR A 8 -1.85 -19.01 15.58
C THR A 8 -0.52 -19.61 16.04
N SER A 9 0.17 -20.34 15.16
CA SER A 9 1.45 -20.97 15.47
C SER A 9 2.52 -19.96 15.91
N VAL A 10 2.67 -18.85 15.18
CA VAL A 10 3.65 -17.80 15.48
C VAL A 10 3.32 -17.12 16.81
N ARG A 11 2.04 -16.81 17.09
CA ARG A 11 1.62 -16.21 18.37
C ARG A 11 1.89 -17.14 19.55
N ASP A 12 1.61 -18.43 19.40
CA ASP A 12 1.87 -19.43 20.44
C ASP A 12 3.36 -19.52 20.74
N LEU A 13 4.20 -19.63 19.70
CA LEU A 13 5.66 -19.66 19.84
C LEU A 13 6.21 -18.39 20.49
N VAL A 14 5.71 -17.22 20.09
CA VAL A 14 6.05 -15.93 20.72
C VAL A 14 5.67 -15.90 22.20
N SER A 15 4.49 -16.42 22.57
CA SER A 15 4.02 -16.46 23.96
C SER A 15 4.88 -17.38 24.85
N LEU A 16 5.45 -18.43 24.24
CA LEU A 16 6.35 -19.38 24.88
C LEU A 16 7.82 -18.95 24.84
N ASN A 17 8.12 -17.73 24.40
CA ASN A 17 9.48 -17.22 24.18
C ASN A 17 10.34 -18.03 23.19
N LYS A 18 9.71 -18.77 22.29
CA LYS A 18 10.34 -19.58 21.24
C LYS A 18 10.46 -18.75 19.94
N LEU A 19 11.16 -17.62 20.00
CA LEU A 19 11.25 -16.69 18.87
C LEU A 19 12.01 -17.27 17.66
N GLU A 20 13.03 -18.10 17.89
CA GLU A 20 13.74 -18.78 16.80
C GLU A 20 12.81 -19.71 16.02
N GLU A 21 12.00 -20.52 16.73
CA GLU A 21 10.99 -21.38 16.12
C GLU A 21 9.94 -20.54 15.38
N ALA A 22 9.52 -19.39 15.95
CA ALA A 22 8.58 -18.49 15.30
C ALA A 22 9.12 -17.91 13.99
N ILE A 23 10.39 -17.49 13.97
CA ILE A 23 11.06 -16.97 12.77
C ILE A 23 11.21 -18.07 11.73
N HIS A 24 11.59 -19.28 12.13
CA HIS A 24 11.70 -20.42 11.22
C HIS A 24 10.36 -20.74 10.54
N VAL A 25 9.27 -20.78 11.32
CA VAL A 25 7.92 -21.01 10.80
C VAL A 25 7.50 -19.90 9.83
N LEU A 26 7.89 -18.64 10.08
CA LEU A 26 7.67 -17.54 9.14
C LEU A 26 8.49 -17.70 7.86
N GLN A 27 9.76 -18.06 7.96
CA GLN A 27 10.65 -18.29 6.80
C GLN A 27 10.19 -19.45 5.93
N GLU A 28 9.67 -20.53 6.52
CA GLU A 28 9.09 -21.64 5.76
C GLU A 28 7.81 -21.24 5.02
N TYR A 29 6.99 -20.37 5.63
CA TYR A 29 5.72 -19.98 5.05
C TYR A 29 5.86 -18.89 3.97
N PHE A 30 6.69 -17.90 4.24
CA PHE A 30 7.00 -16.80 3.32
C PHE A 30 8.37 -17.00 2.69
N ALA A 31 8.62 -18.20 2.16
CA ALA A 31 9.87 -18.46 1.44
C ALA A 31 10.10 -17.34 0.41
N ASP A 32 11.28 -16.72 0.46
CA ASP A 32 11.73 -15.60 -0.38
C ASP A 32 11.12 -14.21 -0.06
N ASP A 33 10.58 -13.99 1.14
CA ASP A 33 10.07 -12.68 1.60
C ASP A 33 11.14 -11.88 2.35
N GLU A 34 11.66 -10.82 1.74
CA GLU A 34 12.81 -10.09 2.29
C GLU A 34 12.44 -9.15 3.45
N GLU A 35 11.15 -8.89 3.71
CA GLU A 35 10.74 -8.31 5.00
C GLU A 35 11.18 -9.22 6.17
N LEU A 36 11.43 -10.51 5.93
CA LEU A 36 12.04 -11.43 6.90
C LEU A 36 13.55 -11.23 7.07
N ASP A 37 14.26 -10.58 6.14
CA ASP A 37 15.69 -10.31 6.28
C ASP A 37 15.93 -9.29 7.40
N GLY A 38 15.04 -8.30 7.52
CA GLY A 38 15.05 -7.36 8.64
C GLY A 38 14.87 -8.06 10.00
N ILE A 39 14.00 -9.07 10.07
CA ILE A 39 13.80 -9.90 11.26
C ILE A 39 15.01 -10.80 11.51
N THR A 40 15.59 -11.37 10.45
CA THR A 40 16.79 -12.22 10.53
C THR A 40 17.99 -11.44 11.06
N LEU A 41 18.20 -10.22 10.57
CA LEU A 41 19.26 -9.33 11.05
C LEU A 41 19.06 -8.94 12.52
N GLN A 42 17.83 -8.65 12.93
CA GLN A 42 17.52 -8.34 14.33
C GLN A 42 17.69 -9.55 15.24
N SER A 43 17.37 -10.76 14.75
CA SER A 43 17.65 -12.02 15.43
C SER A 43 19.15 -12.19 15.67
N ALA A 44 19.97 -11.99 14.62
CA ALA A 44 21.43 -12.04 14.74
C ALA A 44 21.96 -11.02 15.77
N ASN A 45 21.43 -9.79 15.78
CA ASN A 45 21.79 -8.79 16.78
C ASN A 45 21.41 -9.21 18.21
N TYR A 46 20.23 -9.78 18.42
CA TYR A 46 19.83 -10.33 19.71
C TYR A 46 20.81 -11.43 20.18
N HIS A 47 21.22 -12.34 19.29
CA HIS A 47 22.20 -13.37 19.61
C HIS A 47 23.56 -12.79 19.98
N ALA A 48 24.04 -11.76 19.29
CA ALA A 48 25.29 -11.09 19.61
C ALA A 48 25.24 -10.44 21.01
N ILE A 49 24.14 -9.76 21.36
CA ILE A 49 23.96 -9.14 22.68
C ILE A 49 23.88 -10.22 23.77
N LYS A 50 23.19 -11.34 23.51
CA LYS A 50 23.12 -12.47 24.43
C LYS A 50 24.49 -13.13 24.65
N GLU A 51 25.31 -13.24 23.61
CA GLU A 51 26.68 -13.74 23.72
C GLU A 51 27.55 -12.79 24.55
N ASN A 52 27.40 -11.48 24.36
CA ASN A 52 28.07 -10.46 25.17
C ASN A 52 27.65 -10.53 26.64
N GLN A 53 26.38 -10.82 26.93
CA GLN A 53 25.89 -11.03 28.30
C GLN A 53 26.60 -12.22 28.96
N ILE A 54 26.75 -13.34 28.25
CA ILE A 54 27.48 -14.52 28.75
C ILE A 54 28.94 -14.17 29.05
N LYS A 55 29.55 -13.27 28.25
CA LYS A 55 30.91 -12.77 28.44
C LYS A 55 31.03 -11.65 29.50
N GLY A 56 29.92 -11.22 30.11
CA GLY A 56 29.89 -10.12 31.08
C GLY A 56 30.07 -8.73 30.46
N LEU A 57 29.86 -8.60 29.15
CA LEU A 57 30.03 -7.37 28.36
C LEU A 57 28.71 -6.64 28.07
N ALA A 58 27.57 -7.24 28.39
CA ALA A 58 26.23 -6.68 28.26
C ALA A 58 25.43 -7.02 29.52
N ASP A 59 24.47 -6.16 29.89
CA ASP A 59 23.60 -6.41 31.03
C ASP A 59 22.29 -7.13 30.63
N ASN A 60 21.52 -7.56 31.63
CA ASN A 60 20.25 -8.24 31.41
C ASN A 60 19.21 -7.35 30.71
N LEU A 61 19.28 -6.03 30.92
CA LEU A 61 18.33 -5.08 30.38
C LEU A 61 18.52 -4.93 28.87
N GLU A 62 19.76 -4.88 28.39
CA GLU A 62 20.09 -4.83 26.96
C GLU A 62 19.55 -6.05 26.20
N VAL A 63 19.69 -7.24 26.78
CA VAL A 63 19.16 -8.50 26.21
C VAL A 63 17.63 -8.47 26.17
N GLU A 64 16.98 -8.01 27.25
CA GLU A 64 15.53 -7.93 27.32
C GLU A 64 14.95 -6.91 26.31
N LEU A 65 15.61 -5.76 26.14
CA LEU A 65 15.23 -4.75 25.15
C LEU A 65 15.36 -5.29 23.72
N ALA A 66 16.46 -5.98 23.40
CA ALA A 66 16.65 -6.60 22.09
C ALA A 66 15.59 -7.67 21.82
N LEU A 67 15.29 -8.51 22.81
CA LEU A 67 14.26 -9.55 22.73
C LEU A 67 12.86 -8.97 22.50
N ASN A 68 12.49 -7.94 23.26
CA ASN A 68 11.19 -7.29 23.14
C ASN A 68 11.03 -6.58 21.79
N LYS A 69 12.11 -5.95 21.28
CA LYS A 69 12.13 -5.34 19.94
C LYS A 69 11.91 -6.40 18.86
N LEU A 70 12.63 -7.52 18.91
CA LEU A 70 12.47 -8.62 17.97
C LEU A 70 11.04 -9.18 18.01
N ARG A 71 10.48 -9.40 19.20
CA ARG A 71 9.10 -9.85 19.38
C ARG A 71 8.09 -8.89 18.73
N SER A 72 8.25 -7.59 18.97
CA SER A 72 7.38 -6.56 18.39
C SER A 72 7.39 -6.61 16.87
N ASN A 73 8.57 -6.72 16.27
CA ASN A 73 8.72 -6.69 14.81
C ASN A 73 8.16 -7.95 14.14
N VAL A 74 8.36 -9.12 14.74
CA VAL A 74 7.72 -10.38 14.32
C VAL A 74 6.19 -10.25 14.28
N LEU A 75 5.60 -9.73 15.37
CA LEU A 75 4.14 -9.56 15.44
C LEU A 75 3.64 -8.46 14.49
N GLN A 76 4.42 -7.40 14.26
CA GLN A 76 4.08 -6.33 13.33
C GLN A 76 4.07 -6.84 11.88
N LEU A 77 5.07 -7.62 11.48
CA LEU A 77 5.10 -8.25 10.16
C LEU A 77 3.86 -9.10 9.92
N LEU A 78 3.54 -9.98 10.88
CA LEU A 78 2.38 -10.87 10.80
C LEU A 78 1.06 -10.09 10.65
N ARG A 79 0.92 -8.95 11.36
CA ARG A 79 -0.25 -8.07 11.20
C ARG A 79 -0.28 -7.42 9.81
N SER A 80 0.84 -6.88 9.34
CA SER A 80 0.98 -6.27 8.02
C SER A 80 0.56 -7.26 6.91
N LYS A 81 1.09 -8.49 6.93
CA LYS A 81 0.74 -9.53 5.95
C LYS A 81 -0.74 -9.92 6.04
N LYS A 82 -1.31 -10.01 7.25
CA LYS A 82 -2.75 -10.30 7.45
C LYS A 82 -3.63 -9.21 6.85
N GLU A 83 -3.30 -7.96 7.12
CA GLU A 83 -4.02 -6.80 6.61
C GLU A 83 -3.97 -6.75 5.08
N TYR A 84 -2.78 -7.00 4.50
CA TYR A 84 -2.61 -7.06 3.05
C TYR A 84 -3.40 -8.22 2.39
N GLN A 85 -3.35 -9.43 2.97
CA GLN A 85 -4.13 -10.56 2.45
C GLN A 85 -5.64 -10.30 2.55
N LYS A 86 -6.12 -9.84 3.70
CA LYS A 86 -7.53 -9.47 3.89
C LYS A 86 -7.97 -8.41 2.88
N TYR A 87 -7.17 -7.36 2.70
CA TYR A 87 -7.41 -6.32 1.70
C TYR A 87 -7.52 -6.91 0.28
N LYS A 88 -6.56 -7.76 -0.11
CA LYS A 88 -6.53 -8.37 -1.44
C LYS A 88 -7.74 -9.27 -1.68
N GLU A 89 -8.12 -10.07 -0.69
CA GLU A 89 -9.30 -10.94 -0.75
C GLU A 89 -10.61 -10.13 -0.82
N GLN A 90 -10.76 -9.11 0.03
CA GLN A 90 -11.97 -8.29 0.08
C GLN A 90 -12.16 -7.43 -1.17
N THR A 91 -11.06 -6.94 -1.74
CA THR A 91 -11.09 -5.99 -2.86
C THR A 91 -11.01 -6.70 -4.21
N PHE A 92 -10.27 -7.81 -4.31
CA PHE A 92 -9.97 -8.50 -5.58
C PHE A 92 -10.26 -10.01 -5.55
N GLY A 93 -10.55 -10.61 -4.39
CA GLY A 93 -10.70 -12.06 -4.20
C GLY A 93 -12.07 -12.62 -4.55
N ASN A 94 -13.13 -11.80 -4.48
CA ASN A 94 -14.43 -12.20 -5.01
C ASN A 94 -14.44 -12.01 -6.53
N LYS A 95 -14.10 -13.09 -7.25
CA LYS A 95 -14.55 -13.24 -8.64
C LYS A 95 -16.06 -13.03 -8.65
N LEU A 96 -16.50 -12.06 -9.44
CA LEU A 96 -17.85 -11.92 -9.93
C LEU A 96 -18.30 -13.23 -10.59
N SER A 97 -18.80 -14.18 -9.81
CA SER A 97 -19.75 -15.16 -10.30
C SER A 97 -21.11 -14.49 -10.30
N ASP A 98 -21.38 -13.69 -11.33
CA ASP A 98 -22.61 -13.82 -12.11
C ASP A 98 -22.74 -12.73 -13.18
N SER A 99 -23.04 -13.21 -14.39
CA SER A 99 -23.60 -12.52 -15.57
C SER A 99 -22.66 -11.68 -16.48
N SER A 100 -22.16 -12.37 -17.50
CA SER A 100 -22.33 -12.03 -18.93
C SER A 100 -21.83 -10.66 -19.44
N SER A 101 -20.53 -10.56 -19.72
CA SER A 101 -20.06 -10.43 -21.10
C SER A 101 -18.58 -10.82 -21.15
N ASP A 102 -18.23 -11.76 -22.04
CA ASP A 102 -16.87 -12.19 -22.36
C ASP A 102 -16.13 -11.10 -23.17
N THR A 103 -16.24 -9.84 -22.77
CA THR A 103 -15.38 -8.79 -23.31
C THR A 103 -14.15 -8.67 -22.44
N GLU A 104 -12.99 -8.86 -23.06
CA GLU A 104 -11.69 -8.65 -22.43
C GLU A 104 -11.62 -7.21 -21.90
N LYS A 105 -11.58 -7.07 -20.57
CA LYS A 105 -11.53 -5.77 -19.90
C LYS A 105 -10.16 -5.13 -20.07
N VAL A 106 -10.14 -3.81 -20.20
CA VAL A 106 -8.90 -3.05 -20.37
C VAL A 106 -8.19 -2.94 -19.03
N LYS A 107 -6.93 -3.39 -18.97
CA LYS A 107 -6.16 -3.39 -17.73
C LYS A 107 -5.64 -2.01 -17.40
N VAL A 108 -5.81 -1.61 -16.15
CA VAL A 108 -5.32 -0.34 -15.60
C VAL A 108 -4.57 -0.63 -14.32
N PHE A 109 -3.39 -0.04 -14.19
CA PHE A 109 -2.66 -0.05 -12.92
C PHE A 109 -3.41 0.81 -11.91
N PHE A 110 -3.77 0.22 -10.78
CA PHE A 110 -4.47 0.89 -9.70
C PHE A 110 -3.50 1.16 -8.54
N SER A 111 -3.07 2.41 -8.44
CA SER A 111 -2.23 2.92 -7.35
C SER A 111 -3.13 3.35 -6.19
N VAL A 112 -3.12 2.56 -5.11
CA VAL A 112 -3.93 2.82 -3.92
C VAL A 112 -3.24 2.23 -2.70
N GLY A 113 -3.30 2.95 -1.56
CA GLY A 113 -2.84 2.42 -0.29
C GLY A 113 -3.81 1.37 0.26
N SER A 114 -3.30 0.45 1.09
CA SER A 114 -4.20 -0.44 1.84
C SER A 114 -5.15 0.38 2.73
N PRO A 115 -6.47 0.13 2.67
CA PRO A 115 -7.43 0.82 3.52
C PRO A 115 -7.21 0.42 4.97
N PHE A 116 -7.29 1.39 5.88
CA PHE A 116 -7.19 1.14 7.32
C PHE A 116 -8.50 1.36 8.07
N ASN A 117 -9.58 1.74 7.37
CA ASN A 117 -10.91 1.90 7.93
C ASN A 117 -12.00 1.49 6.92
N ASP A 118 -13.22 1.33 7.41
CA ASP A 118 -14.36 0.85 6.61
C ASP A 118 -14.76 1.84 5.52
N ASP A 119 -14.68 3.16 5.78
CA ASP A 119 -15.03 4.19 4.80
C ASP A 119 -14.12 4.10 3.57
N GLN A 120 -12.81 3.95 3.78
CA GLN A 120 -11.84 3.76 2.69
C GLN A 120 -12.10 2.46 1.93
N GLN A 121 -12.38 1.35 2.63
CA GLN A 121 -12.67 0.07 1.99
C GLN A 121 -13.94 0.14 1.15
N GLN A 122 -15.01 0.77 1.65
CA GLN A 122 -16.26 0.96 0.92
C GLN A 122 -16.02 1.81 -0.33
N TYR A 123 -15.29 2.92 -0.20
CA TYR A 123 -14.97 3.80 -1.32
C TYR A 123 -14.18 3.05 -2.41
N ILE A 124 -13.15 2.30 -2.04
CA ILE A 124 -12.35 1.48 -2.96
C ILE A 124 -13.25 0.45 -3.66
N ASN A 125 -14.10 -0.26 -2.93
CA ASN A 125 -15.00 -1.28 -3.50
C ASN A 125 -15.98 -0.68 -4.52
N LYS A 126 -16.57 0.49 -4.21
CA LYS A 126 -17.45 1.18 -5.15
C LYS A 126 -16.69 1.61 -6.40
N LEU A 127 -15.48 2.14 -6.23
CA LEU A 127 -14.66 2.57 -7.34
C LEU A 127 -14.29 1.39 -8.25
N VAL A 128 -13.81 0.28 -7.69
CA VAL A 128 -13.50 -0.96 -8.43
C VAL A 128 -14.73 -1.46 -9.19
N THR A 129 -15.89 -1.54 -8.52
CA THR A 129 -17.15 -1.96 -9.16
C THR A 129 -17.54 -1.02 -10.31
N TYR A 130 -17.40 0.29 -10.11
CA TYR A 130 -17.74 1.29 -11.12
C TYR A 130 -16.85 1.18 -12.37
N PHE A 131 -15.53 1.03 -12.20
CA PHE A 131 -14.62 0.83 -13.32
C PHE A 131 -14.86 -0.52 -14.03
N ASP A 132 -15.14 -1.57 -13.26
CA ASP A 132 -15.44 -2.90 -13.78
C ASP A 132 -16.66 -2.87 -14.72
N GLN A 133 -17.75 -2.20 -14.28
CA GLN A 133 -18.97 -1.99 -15.07
C GLN A 133 -18.74 -1.16 -16.35
N ASN A 134 -17.66 -0.38 -16.41
CA ASN A 134 -17.25 0.41 -17.58
C ASN A 134 -16.21 -0.32 -18.46
N GLY A 135 -15.95 -1.60 -18.19
CA GLY A 135 -15.02 -2.45 -18.96
C GLY A 135 -13.55 -2.21 -18.64
N ILE A 136 -13.23 -1.66 -17.47
CA ILE A 136 -11.87 -1.43 -16.99
C ILE A 136 -11.58 -2.37 -15.81
N ALA A 137 -10.52 -3.17 -15.92
CA ALA A 137 -10.01 -3.98 -14.83
C ALA A 137 -8.94 -3.19 -14.07
N LEU A 138 -9.26 -2.80 -12.83
CA LEU A 138 -8.30 -2.18 -11.92
C LEU A 138 -7.45 -3.29 -11.26
N GLU A 139 -6.15 -3.28 -11.52
CA GLU A 139 -5.21 -4.25 -10.96
C GLU A 139 -4.13 -3.52 -10.16
N THR A 140 -3.89 -3.97 -8.93
CA THR A 140 -2.78 -3.50 -8.10
C THR A 140 -1.57 -4.42 -8.28
N LEU A 141 -0.42 -4.03 -7.72
CA LEU A 141 0.77 -4.87 -7.72
C LEU A 141 0.49 -6.25 -7.07
N LYS A 142 0.82 -7.32 -7.80
CA LYS A 142 0.53 -8.71 -7.38
C LYS A 142 1.65 -9.37 -6.60
N GLY A 143 2.90 -8.95 -6.84
CA GLY A 143 4.11 -9.47 -6.23
C GLY A 143 5.03 -8.32 -5.86
N TRP A 144 5.48 -8.31 -4.61
CA TRP A 144 6.44 -7.36 -4.09
C TRP A 144 7.85 -7.95 -4.21
N ASP A 145 8.83 -7.10 -4.51
CA ASP A 145 10.25 -7.42 -4.53
C ASP A 145 10.90 -6.37 -3.61
N ASP A 146 11.45 -6.79 -2.48
CA ASP A 146 12.03 -5.88 -1.50
C ASP A 146 13.42 -5.37 -1.94
N ASN A 147 14.12 -6.11 -2.80
CA ASN A 147 15.45 -5.78 -3.32
C ASN A 147 15.35 -4.74 -4.43
N ASP A 148 14.34 -4.88 -5.30
CA ASP A 148 14.03 -3.91 -6.34
C ASP A 148 12.52 -3.64 -6.44
N PRO A 149 11.95 -2.86 -5.50
CA PRO A 149 10.51 -2.63 -5.44
C PRO A 149 9.95 -1.87 -6.65
N LEU A 150 10.82 -1.20 -7.42
CA LEU A 150 10.39 -0.45 -8.61
C LEU A 150 10.22 -1.36 -9.82
N VAL A 151 11.02 -2.41 -9.96
CA VAL A 151 10.98 -3.29 -11.14
C VAL A 151 9.61 -3.94 -11.32
N PRO A 152 9.01 -4.62 -10.32
CA PRO A 152 7.68 -5.20 -10.45
C PRO A 152 6.60 -4.16 -10.79
N ILE A 153 6.68 -2.96 -10.19
CA ILE A 153 5.74 -1.86 -10.47
C ILE A 153 5.83 -1.42 -11.93
N ILE A 154 7.05 -1.18 -12.41
CA ILE A 154 7.31 -0.77 -13.80
C ILE A 154 6.83 -1.86 -14.77
N GLN A 155 7.07 -3.14 -14.45
CA GLN A 155 6.59 -4.25 -15.25
C GLN A 155 5.07 -4.30 -15.31
N GLU A 156 4.36 -4.20 -14.18
CA GLU A 156 2.89 -4.21 -14.18
C GLU A 156 2.32 -2.99 -14.93
N MET A 157 2.90 -1.80 -14.76
CA MET A 157 2.52 -0.59 -15.50
C MET A 157 2.74 -0.73 -17.01
N LYS A 158 3.85 -1.35 -17.44
CA LYS A 158 4.11 -1.63 -18.87
C LYS A 158 3.08 -2.57 -19.49
N HIS A 159 2.45 -3.44 -18.70
CA HIS A 159 1.36 -4.30 -19.18
C HIS A 159 -0.03 -3.66 -19.04
N SER A 160 -0.11 -2.49 -18.40
CA SER A 160 -1.35 -1.73 -18.25
C SER A 160 -1.58 -0.75 -19.41
N ASN A 161 -2.81 -0.26 -19.55
CA ASN A 161 -3.23 0.71 -20.57
C ASN A 161 -3.57 2.09 -19.98
N GLY A 162 -3.38 2.26 -18.68
CA GLY A 162 -3.60 3.48 -17.94
C GLY A 162 -3.19 3.30 -16.48
N CYS A 163 -3.14 4.42 -15.76
CA CYS A 163 -2.91 4.44 -14.32
C CYS A 163 -4.00 5.28 -13.63
N LEU A 164 -4.66 4.67 -12.65
CA LEU A 164 -5.58 5.34 -11.73
C LEU A 164 -4.90 5.43 -10.38
N VAL A 165 -4.75 6.64 -9.85
CA VAL A 165 -4.24 6.89 -8.51
C VAL A 165 -5.39 7.32 -7.62
N LEU A 166 -5.62 6.62 -6.50
CA LEU A 166 -6.59 7.00 -5.48
C LEU A 166 -5.85 7.44 -4.21
N ALA A 167 -5.64 8.75 -4.09
CA ALA A 167 -4.98 9.36 -2.95
C ALA A 167 -5.97 9.63 -1.82
N LEU A 168 -5.95 8.74 -0.83
CA LEU A 168 -6.65 8.87 0.45
C LEU A 168 -5.65 9.20 1.56
N GLU A 169 -6.17 9.59 2.73
CA GLU A 169 -5.36 9.73 3.94
C GLU A 169 -4.60 8.44 4.23
N ARG A 170 -3.35 8.58 4.67
CA ARG A 170 -2.51 7.53 5.25
C ARG A 170 -1.88 7.97 6.57
N TYR A 171 -1.53 9.25 6.68
CA TYR A 171 -0.96 9.85 7.89
C TYR A 171 -1.71 11.12 8.25
N PHE A 172 -1.91 11.35 9.55
CA PHE A 172 -2.42 12.60 10.07
C PHE A 172 -1.37 13.22 11.01
N VAL A 173 -0.96 14.45 10.71
CA VAL A 173 -0.05 15.23 11.56
C VAL A 173 -0.86 16.22 12.37
N SER A 174 -0.97 15.97 13.67
CA SER A 174 -1.66 16.85 14.61
C SER A 174 -0.87 18.14 14.87
N ASP A 175 0.43 18.04 15.17
CA ASP A 175 1.39 19.17 15.29
C ASP A 175 2.76 18.73 14.77
N GLY A 176 3.29 19.49 13.81
CA GLY A 176 4.57 19.27 13.16
C GLY A 176 5.22 20.59 12.75
N THR A 177 6.50 20.53 12.41
CA THR A 177 7.28 21.69 11.98
C THR A 177 7.92 21.37 10.62
N GLU A 178 7.57 22.15 9.61
CA GLU A 178 8.11 22.10 8.25
C GLU A 178 9.42 22.90 8.19
N LYS A 179 10.44 22.38 7.49
CA LYS A 179 11.75 23.03 7.29
C LYS A 179 12.36 23.60 8.58
N ARG A 180 12.31 22.78 9.64
CA ARG A 180 12.77 23.13 10.99
C ARG A 180 14.20 23.70 10.99
N GLY A 181 14.39 24.82 11.67
CA GLY A 181 15.67 25.51 11.78
C GLY A 181 16.06 26.35 10.57
N SER A 182 15.16 26.52 9.60
CA SER A 182 15.39 27.39 8.44
C SER A 182 14.59 28.70 8.51
N GLU A 183 14.94 29.67 7.69
CA GLU A 183 14.16 30.90 7.50
C GLU A 183 12.75 30.63 6.94
N GLN A 184 12.53 29.44 6.38
CA GLN A 184 11.25 28.98 5.84
C GLN A 184 10.53 28.03 6.80
N GLU A 185 10.91 28.01 8.08
CA GLU A 185 10.25 27.19 9.08
C GLU A 185 8.75 27.50 9.14
N GLY A 186 7.93 26.45 9.05
CA GLY A 186 6.48 26.54 9.05
C GLY A 186 5.85 25.54 10.01
N LYS A 187 4.59 25.79 10.40
CA LYS A 187 3.82 24.85 11.21
C LYS A 187 2.95 23.95 10.32
N ILE A 188 2.94 22.66 10.64
CA ILE A 188 2.04 21.66 10.07
C ILE A 188 1.06 21.28 11.17
N VAL A 189 -0.18 21.75 11.10
CA VAL A 189 -1.19 21.48 12.13
C VAL A 189 -2.44 20.92 11.47
N GLY A 190 -2.89 19.76 11.97
CA GLY A 190 -4.09 19.07 11.49
C GLY A 190 -4.09 18.79 9.99
N LYS A 191 -3.01 18.17 9.48
CA LYS A 191 -2.84 17.89 8.06
C LYS A 191 -2.77 16.40 7.77
N SER A 192 -3.54 15.99 6.77
CA SER A 192 -3.58 14.63 6.24
C SER A 192 -2.63 14.50 5.05
N TYR A 193 -1.96 13.37 4.97
CA TYR A 193 -0.99 13.03 3.93
C TYR A 193 -1.31 11.66 3.37
N THR A 194 -1.06 11.47 2.08
CA THR A 194 -1.21 10.18 1.43
C THR A 194 0.07 9.35 1.52
N SER A 195 0.06 8.14 0.97
CA SER A 195 1.25 7.29 0.95
C SER A 195 2.31 7.82 -0.03
N PRO A 196 3.61 7.85 0.34
CA PRO A 196 4.70 8.18 -0.57
C PRO A 196 4.71 7.35 -1.86
N TRP A 197 4.28 6.09 -1.80
CA TRP A 197 4.20 5.18 -2.95
C TRP A 197 3.32 5.73 -4.06
N LEU A 198 2.21 6.39 -3.73
CA LEU A 198 1.33 6.99 -4.75
C LEU A 198 2.06 8.07 -5.53
N HIS A 199 2.94 8.87 -4.91
CA HIS A 199 3.74 9.85 -5.64
C HIS A 199 4.75 9.19 -6.58
N ILE A 200 5.38 8.10 -6.15
CA ILE A 200 6.34 7.33 -6.97
C ILE A 200 5.62 6.71 -8.17
N GLU A 201 4.51 6.02 -7.94
CA GLU A 201 3.72 5.36 -8.98
C GLU A 201 3.12 6.36 -9.96
N THR A 202 2.69 7.54 -9.47
CA THR A 202 2.25 8.66 -10.31
C THR A 202 3.37 9.13 -11.24
N ALA A 203 4.60 9.27 -10.73
CA ALA A 203 5.75 9.69 -11.52
C ALA A 203 6.11 8.65 -12.59
N LEU A 204 6.10 7.36 -12.22
CA LEU A 204 6.37 6.25 -13.13
C LEU A 204 5.33 6.18 -14.25
N ALA A 205 4.04 6.26 -13.91
CA ALA A 205 2.97 6.25 -14.91
C ALA A 205 3.13 7.38 -15.94
N ARG A 206 3.56 8.57 -15.50
CA ARG A 206 3.90 9.67 -16.42
C ARG A 206 5.11 9.39 -17.27
N SER A 207 6.18 8.83 -16.70
CA SER A 207 7.38 8.50 -17.47
C SER A 207 7.14 7.43 -18.55
N LEU A 208 6.07 6.63 -18.38
CA LEU A 208 5.63 5.60 -19.33
C LEU A 208 4.54 6.10 -20.29
N ASP A 209 4.24 7.40 -20.29
CA ASP A 209 3.19 8.03 -21.10
C ASP A 209 1.80 7.36 -20.96
N LEU A 210 1.53 6.75 -19.81
CA LEU A 210 0.22 6.14 -19.55
C LEU A 210 -0.84 7.23 -19.34
N PRO A 211 -2.06 7.05 -19.87
CA PRO A 211 -3.20 7.87 -19.47
C PRO A 211 -3.34 7.83 -17.95
N LEU A 212 -3.24 8.99 -17.30
CA LEU A 212 -3.23 9.14 -15.85
C LEU A 212 -4.41 9.95 -15.35
N ILE A 213 -5.08 9.47 -14.32
CA ILE A 213 -6.03 10.24 -13.50
C ILE A 213 -5.71 10.04 -12.02
N ILE A 214 -5.80 11.12 -11.25
CA ILE A 214 -5.53 11.12 -9.81
C ILE A 214 -6.80 11.57 -9.10
N LEU A 215 -7.43 10.68 -8.34
CA LEU A 215 -8.53 11.02 -7.44
C LEU A 215 -7.93 11.38 -6.08
N LYS A 216 -7.94 12.66 -5.73
CA LYS A 216 -7.32 13.19 -4.51
C LYS A 216 -8.39 13.56 -3.49
N ASP A 217 -8.35 12.94 -2.31
CA ASP A 217 -9.20 13.35 -1.21
C ASP A 217 -8.91 14.79 -0.80
N GLN A 218 -9.98 15.58 -0.61
CA GLN A 218 -9.92 17.00 -0.31
C GLN A 218 -9.23 17.33 1.04
N SER A 219 -9.17 16.37 1.97
CA SER A 219 -8.48 16.53 3.26
C SER A 219 -6.95 16.54 3.11
N LEU A 220 -6.43 15.98 2.00
CA LEU A 220 -5.00 15.83 1.80
C LEU A 220 -4.32 17.17 1.56
N LYS A 221 -3.22 17.39 2.29
CA LYS A 221 -2.28 18.46 1.98
C LYS A 221 -1.73 18.24 0.56
N ASN A 222 -1.56 19.36 -0.14
CA ASN A 222 -0.92 19.38 -1.45
C ASN A 222 0.58 19.11 -1.31
N GLU A 223 1.07 18.06 -1.98
CA GLU A 223 2.49 17.69 -1.96
C GLU A 223 2.94 17.04 -3.27
N GLY A 224 4.20 17.28 -3.65
CA GLY A 224 4.82 16.68 -4.83
C GLY A 224 3.93 16.74 -6.08
N LEU A 225 3.64 15.56 -6.63
CA LEU A 225 2.77 15.39 -7.82
C LEU A 225 1.27 15.40 -7.52
N ILE A 226 0.87 15.25 -6.25
CA ILE A 226 -0.53 15.18 -5.81
C ILE A 226 -0.88 16.55 -5.21
N HIS A 227 -1.08 17.51 -6.11
CA HIS A 227 -1.22 18.91 -5.77
C HIS A 227 -2.33 19.54 -6.62
N ASP A 228 -3.34 20.15 -5.99
CA ASP A 228 -4.56 20.58 -6.69
C ASP A 228 -4.32 21.53 -7.88
N ASP A 229 -3.30 22.39 -7.79
CA ASP A 229 -2.95 23.36 -8.84
C ASP A 229 -2.27 22.73 -10.06
N LYS A 230 -1.98 21.43 -10.02
CA LYS A 230 -1.33 20.67 -11.08
C LYS A 230 -2.36 20.03 -12.01
N GLN A 231 -3.20 20.84 -12.65
CA GLN A 231 -4.29 20.36 -13.51
C GLN A 231 -3.81 19.49 -14.68
N GLU A 232 -2.62 19.76 -15.20
CA GLU A 232 -1.94 18.93 -16.22
C GLU A 232 -1.71 17.48 -15.76
N TRP A 233 -1.86 17.18 -14.47
CA TRP A 233 -1.70 15.85 -13.85
C TRP A 233 -2.99 15.03 -13.81
N GLY A 234 -4.12 15.58 -14.26
CA GLY A 234 -5.41 14.87 -14.26
C GLY A 234 -5.98 14.69 -12.85
N ILE A 235 -5.77 15.67 -11.97
CA ILE A 235 -6.25 15.63 -10.58
C ILE A 235 -7.73 15.99 -10.51
N VAL A 236 -8.50 15.09 -9.90
CA VAL A 236 -9.91 15.26 -9.57
C VAL A 236 -10.03 15.23 -8.06
N ARG A 237 -10.53 16.32 -7.48
CA ARG A 237 -10.81 16.36 -6.04
C ARG A 237 -12.03 15.51 -5.73
N ILE A 238 -11.90 14.70 -4.68
CA ILE A 238 -12.95 13.83 -4.17
C ILE A 238 -13.09 14.01 -2.66
N ASP A 239 -14.22 13.58 -2.12
CA ASP A 239 -14.49 13.46 -0.69
C ASP A 239 -14.78 12.00 -0.34
N GLN A 240 -13.87 11.31 0.34
CA GLN A 240 -14.01 9.88 0.63
C GLN A 240 -15.29 9.55 1.42
N SER A 241 -15.86 10.54 2.14
CA SER A 241 -17.12 10.39 2.87
C SER A 241 -18.37 10.45 1.99
N LYS A 242 -18.23 10.83 0.71
CA LYS A 242 -19.32 10.97 -0.28
C LYS A 242 -19.11 10.01 -1.44
N ILE A 243 -19.39 8.74 -1.19
CA ILE A 243 -19.15 7.64 -2.12
C ILE A 243 -19.94 7.79 -3.43
N GLU A 244 -21.10 8.44 -3.37
CA GLU A 244 -22.00 8.69 -4.50
C GLU A 244 -21.37 9.60 -5.56
N GLN A 245 -20.40 10.44 -5.19
CA GLN A 245 -19.79 11.40 -6.11
C GLN A 245 -19.16 10.72 -7.34
N ILE A 246 -18.73 9.46 -7.22
CA ILE A 246 -18.17 8.66 -8.33
C ILE A 246 -19.14 8.62 -9.51
N GLU A 247 -20.45 8.65 -9.23
CA GLU A 247 -21.52 8.57 -10.23
C GLU A 247 -22.16 9.93 -10.54
N GLU A 248 -21.67 11.00 -9.92
CA GLU A 248 -22.22 12.36 -10.03
C GLU A 248 -21.27 13.33 -10.74
N TYR A 249 -21.82 14.43 -11.23
CA TYR A 249 -21.03 15.53 -11.77
C TYR A 249 -20.30 16.27 -10.63
N PRO A 250 -19.02 16.67 -10.80
CA PRO A 250 -18.21 16.55 -12.00
C PRO A 250 -17.35 15.27 -12.10
N VAL A 251 -17.19 14.54 -11.00
CA VAL A 251 -16.23 13.42 -10.88
C VAL A 251 -16.48 12.34 -11.93
N LYS A 252 -17.73 11.92 -12.11
CA LYS A 252 -18.13 10.96 -13.16
C LYS A 252 -17.64 11.35 -14.54
N ASN A 253 -17.75 12.62 -14.91
CA ASN A 253 -17.37 13.07 -16.25
C ASN A 253 -15.86 13.02 -16.46
N PHE A 254 -15.07 13.36 -15.45
CA PHE A 254 -13.62 13.20 -15.51
C PHE A 254 -13.23 11.73 -15.67
N ILE A 255 -13.84 10.84 -14.86
CA ILE A 255 -13.60 9.39 -14.95
C ILE A 255 -13.95 8.88 -16.36
N LEU A 256 -15.15 9.16 -16.86
CA LEU A 256 -15.59 8.70 -18.18
C LEU A 256 -14.73 9.27 -19.33
N SER A 257 -14.29 10.53 -19.21
CA SER A 257 -13.35 11.14 -20.17
C SER A 257 -12.01 10.41 -20.18
N TRP A 258 -11.48 10.10 -18.99
CA TRP A 258 -10.24 9.37 -18.85
C TRP A 258 -10.35 7.91 -19.35
N ILE A 259 -11.47 7.21 -19.08
CA ILE A 259 -11.73 5.86 -19.61
C ILE A 259 -11.65 5.84 -21.14
N LYS A 260 -12.14 6.88 -21.83
CA LYS A 260 -11.99 7.00 -23.29
C LYS A 260 -10.53 7.12 -23.71
N GLN A 261 -9.70 7.84 -22.95
CA GLN A 261 -8.27 7.96 -23.22
C GLN A 261 -7.55 6.63 -23.02
N VAL A 262 -7.89 5.87 -21.97
CA VAL A 262 -7.36 4.52 -21.72
C VAL A 262 -7.69 3.56 -22.86
N LYS A 263 -8.95 3.52 -23.29
CA LYS A 263 -9.38 2.66 -24.41
C LYS A 263 -8.66 3.03 -25.71
N LYS A 264 -8.56 4.34 -26.02
CA LYS A 264 -7.80 4.82 -27.17
C LYS A 264 -6.31 4.46 -27.06
N PHE A 265 -5.72 4.53 -25.87
CA PHE A 265 -4.32 4.15 -25.67
C PHE A 265 -4.10 2.66 -25.93
N GLN A 266 -5.00 1.79 -25.45
CA GLN A 266 -4.96 0.35 -25.74
C GLN A 266 -5.01 0.05 -27.24
N GLU A 267 -5.87 0.74 -28.00
CA GLU A 267 -5.99 0.57 -29.46
C GLU A 267 -4.72 0.98 -30.24
N ASN A 268 -3.88 1.85 -29.67
CA ASN A 268 -2.67 2.37 -30.30
C ASN A 268 -1.37 1.71 -29.79
N LYS A 269 -1.46 0.75 -28.88
CA LYS A 269 -0.33 0.05 -28.26
C LYS A 269 0.06 -1.17 -29.07
#